data_AF-A0A075JMT5-F1
#
_entry.id   AF-A0A075JMT5-F1
#
_cell.length_a   1.000
_cell.length_b   1.000
_cell.length_c   1.000
_cell.angle_alpha   90.00
_cell.angle_beta   90.00
_cell.angle_gamma   90.00
#
_symmetry.space_group_name_H-M   'P 1'
#
loop_
_entity.id
_entity.type
_entity.pdbx_description
1 polymer ?
#
loop_
_entity_poly.entity_id
_entity_poly.type
_entity_poly.pdbx_seq_one_letter_code
_entity_poly.pdbx_strand_id
1 'polypeptide(L)'
;MGLKFYADRGSRRTRQIVADVALALWCVLAIWAGTVVHDRALVAQSGAQKLEHGSSSLALDMTDAANAVAKVPFVGSEVRTPFDKAAGTATDMAGSGHDLATGLGRFAVLLGVLTAALPIVLALVPWLLTRLRYAVTAGRLARLRSMPGGRRLLALEALTSASPRALAAIDDDVARAWQDDDPEATRKLADLSLATYGLRLRDDVLENGVREEDVLDGGATDAEE
;
A
#
# COMPACT_ATOMS: atom_id res chain seq x y z
N MET A 1 12.97 9.96 24.22
CA MET A 1 13.03 9.93 22.74
C MET A 1 11.92 9.01 22.25
N GLY A 2 10.87 9.54 21.63
CA GLY A 2 9.74 8.73 21.19
C GLY A 2 9.23 9.23 19.84
N LEU A 3 9.43 8.43 18.80
CA LEU A 3 8.79 8.62 17.50
C LEU A 3 7.27 8.54 17.70
N LYS A 4 6.59 9.70 17.67
CA LYS A 4 5.12 9.75 17.72
C LYS A 4 4.57 9.31 16.36
N PHE A 5 4.14 8.05 16.28
CA PHE A 5 3.45 7.46 15.13
C PHE A 5 1.96 7.85 15.03
N TYR A 6 1.43 8.67 15.96
CA TYR A 6 0.00 8.91 16.09
C TYR A 6 -0.37 10.37 16.40
N ALA A 7 -1.42 10.87 15.73
CA ALA A 7 -1.93 12.24 15.84
C ALA A 7 -2.94 12.42 16.98
N ASP A 8 -2.88 13.55 17.70
CA ASP A 8 -3.69 13.88 18.89
C ASP A 8 -5.14 14.33 18.58
N ARG A 9 -5.56 14.48 17.31
CA ARG A 9 -6.96 14.85 16.94
C ARG A 9 -7.79 13.66 16.46
N GLY A 10 -8.88 13.36 17.18
CA GLY A 10 -9.75 12.18 17.00
C GLY A 10 -10.40 12.02 15.61
N SER A 11 -10.72 13.11 14.91
CA SER A 11 -11.32 13.03 13.56
C SER A 11 -10.33 12.53 12.50
N ARG A 12 -9.03 12.89 12.63
CA ARG A 12 -7.98 12.42 11.72
C ARG A 12 -7.53 10.99 12.04
N ARG A 13 -7.53 10.62 13.32
CA ARG A 13 -7.32 9.23 13.78
C ARG A 13 -8.32 8.26 13.14
N THR A 14 -9.60 8.61 13.17
CA THR A 14 -10.66 7.77 12.59
C THR A 14 -10.48 7.62 11.09
N ARG A 15 -10.14 8.70 10.37
CA ARG A 15 -9.89 8.67 8.92
C ARG A 15 -8.67 7.83 8.54
N GLN A 16 -7.63 7.81 9.37
CA GLN A 16 -6.46 6.95 9.18
C GLN A 16 -6.81 5.48 9.39
N ILE A 17 -7.54 5.14 10.45
CA ILE A 17 -7.99 3.76 10.71
C ILE A 17 -8.88 3.28 9.55
N VAL A 18 -9.83 4.10 9.12
CA VAL A 18 -10.71 3.76 7.98
C VAL A 18 -9.90 3.57 6.71
N ALA A 19 -8.92 4.43 6.43
CA ALA A 19 -8.06 4.29 5.25
C ALA A 19 -7.20 3.02 5.31
N ASP A 20 -6.66 2.67 6.48
CA ASP A 20 -5.85 1.47 6.68
C ASP A 20 -6.70 0.20 6.54
N VAL A 21 -7.90 0.19 7.11
CA VAL A 21 -8.86 -0.91 6.96
C VAL A 21 -9.32 -1.04 5.51
N ALA A 22 -9.62 0.07 4.83
CA ALA A 22 -10.01 0.06 3.42
C ALA A 22 -8.87 -0.46 2.53
N LEU A 23 -7.62 -0.07 2.80
CA LEU A 23 -6.45 -0.60 2.09
C LEU A 23 -6.25 -2.09 2.35
N ALA A 24 -6.39 -2.53 3.60
CA ALA A 24 -6.28 -3.95 3.94
C ALA A 24 -7.37 -4.78 3.23
N LEU A 25 -8.62 -4.32 3.27
CA LEU A 25 -9.73 -4.94 2.56
C LEU A 25 -9.48 -4.97 1.05
N TRP A 26 -8.98 -3.87 0.48
CA TRP A 26 -8.62 -3.80 -0.94
C TRP A 26 -7.55 -4.81 -1.32
N CYS A 27 -6.49 -4.95 -0.51
CA CYS A 27 -5.45 -5.95 -0.73
C CYS A 27 -6.01 -7.38 -0.68
N VAL A 28 -6.89 -7.67 0.28
CA VAL A 28 -7.56 -8.98 0.38
C VAL A 28 -8.38 -9.26 -0.87
N LEU A 29 -9.17 -8.29 -1.33
CA LEU A 29 -9.99 -8.43 -2.54
C LEU A 29 -9.13 -8.61 -3.80
N ALA A 30 -8.01 -7.89 -3.91
CA ALA A 30 -7.06 -8.03 -5.02
C ALA A 30 -6.39 -9.41 -5.05
N ILE A 31 -5.96 -9.91 -3.88
CA ILE A 31 -5.38 -11.26 -3.76
C ILE A 31 -6.44 -12.30 -4.14
N TRP A 32 -7.66 -12.16 -3.64
CA TRP A 32 -8.77 -13.06 -3.97
C TRP A 32 -9.10 -13.05 -5.47
N ALA A 33 -9.12 -11.88 -6.10
CA ALA A 33 -9.28 -11.79 -7.55
C ALA A 33 -8.15 -12.50 -8.31
N GLY A 34 -6.91 -12.32 -7.86
CA GLY A 34 -5.74 -13.03 -8.41
C GLY A 34 -5.85 -14.55 -8.30
N THR A 35 -6.30 -15.07 -7.15
CA THR A 35 -6.51 -16.52 -6.98
C THR A 35 -7.62 -17.04 -7.89
N VAL A 36 -8.71 -16.29 -8.05
CA VAL A 36 -9.79 -16.67 -8.98
C VAL A 36 -9.27 -16.76 -10.40
N VAL A 37 -8.49 -15.77 -10.87
CA VAL A 37 -7.90 -15.79 -12.22
C VAL A 37 -6.95 -16.97 -12.41
N HIS A 38 -6.09 -17.23 -11.42
CA HIS A 38 -5.17 -18.37 -11.42
C HIS A 38 -5.91 -19.70 -11.57
N ASP A 39 -6.95 -19.91 -10.76
CA ASP A 39 -7.75 -21.14 -10.77
C ASP A 39 -8.45 -21.34 -12.12
N ARG A 40 -9.00 -20.28 -12.72
CA ARG A 40 -9.61 -20.37 -14.07
C ARG A 40 -8.60 -20.76 -15.14
N ALA A 41 -7.36 -20.28 -15.03
CA ALA A 41 -6.30 -20.66 -15.95
C ALA A 41 -5.82 -22.11 -15.72
N LEU A 42 -5.78 -22.59 -14.47
CA LEU A 42 -5.52 -24.01 -14.18
C LEU A 42 -6.59 -24.94 -14.74
N VAL A 43 -7.86 -24.52 -14.75
CA VAL A 43 -8.93 -25.28 -15.43
C VAL A 43 -8.62 -25.43 -16.92
N ALA A 44 -8.14 -24.37 -17.59
CA ALA A 44 -7.72 -24.45 -18.98
C ALA A 44 -6.53 -25.40 -19.18
N GLN A 45 -5.51 -25.35 -18.30
CA GLN A 45 -4.39 -26.30 -18.30
C GLN A 45 -4.89 -27.76 -18.19
N SER A 46 -5.82 -28.02 -17.26
CA SER A 46 -6.38 -29.37 -17.08
C SER A 46 -7.11 -29.87 -18.32
N GLY A 47 -7.74 -28.97 -19.09
CA GLY A 47 -8.34 -29.29 -20.38
C GLY A 47 -7.31 -29.71 -21.42
N ALA A 48 -6.18 -28.99 -21.49
CA ALA A 48 -5.07 -29.34 -22.39
C ALA A 48 -4.42 -30.68 -22.02
N GLN A 49 -4.27 -30.99 -20.73
CA GLN A 49 -3.77 -32.30 -20.27
C GLN A 49 -4.69 -33.45 -20.65
N LYS A 50 -6.02 -33.25 -20.56
CA LYS A 50 -6.99 -34.25 -21.03
C LYS A 50 -6.87 -34.49 -22.53
N LEU A 51 -6.61 -33.44 -23.32
CA LEU A 51 -6.38 -33.56 -24.75
C LEU A 51 -5.08 -34.32 -25.06
N GLU A 52 -4.00 -34.03 -24.34
CA GLU A 52 -2.72 -34.76 -24.40
C GLU A 52 -2.95 -36.26 -24.15
N HIS A 53 -3.57 -36.62 -23.02
CA HIS A 53 -3.81 -38.01 -22.66
C HIS A 53 -4.76 -38.73 -23.63
N GLY A 54 -5.84 -38.06 -24.07
CA GLY A 54 -6.77 -38.62 -25.05
C GLY A 54 -6.10 -38.89 -26.40
N SER A 55 -5.25 -37.97 -26.86
CA SER A 55 -4.52 -38.12 -28.13
C SER A 55 -3.43 -39.19 -28.03
N SER A 56 -2.75 -39.29 -26.88
CA SER A 56 -1.78 -40.35 -26.63
C SER A 56 -2.44 -41.75 -26.60
N SER A 57 -3.60 -41.88 -25.95
CA SER A 57 -4.37 -43.13 -25.97
C SER A 57 -4.82 -43.49 -27.39
N LEU A 58 -5.31 -42.51 -28.15
CA LEU A 58 -5.70 -42.73 -29.54
C LEU A 58 -4.51 -43.18 -30.40
N ALA A 59 -3.33 -42.61 -30.19
CA ALA A 59 -2.11 -43.03 -30.90
C ALA A 59 -1.76 -44.49 -30.63
N LEU A 60 -1.90 -44.94 -29.38
CA LEU A 60 -1.69 -46.33 -28.98
C LEU A 60 -2.73 -47.25 -29.64
N ASP A 61 -4.03 -46.91 -29.56
CA ASP A 61 -5.10 -47.71 -30.16
C ASP A 61 -4.93 -47.86 -31.68
N MET A 62 -4.53 -46.78 -32.37
CA MET A 62 -4.25 -46.81 -33.81
C MET A 62 -3.00 -47.65 -34.13
N THR A 63 -1.96 -47.60 -33.30
CA THR A 63 -0.76 -48.44 -33.44
C THR A 63 -1.11 -49.92 -33.27
N ASP A 64 -1.95 -50.25 -32.29
CA ASP A 64 -2.42 -51.63 -32.07
C ASP A 64 -3.30 -52.12 -33.22
N ALA A 65 -4.19 -51.27 -33.74
CA ALA A 65 -4.97 -51.56 -34.93
C ALA A 65 -4.08 -51.80 -36.17
N ALA A 66 -3.06 -50.96 -36.38
CA ALA A 66 -2.08 -51.12 -37.45
C ALA A 66 -1.37 -52.48 -37.35
N ASN A 67 -0.94 -52.86 -36.14
CA ASN A 67 -0.28 -54.14 -35.87
C ASN A 67 -1.21 -55.35 -36.04
N ALA A 68 -2.51 -55.22 -35.72
CA ALA A 68 -3.50 -56.26 -35.93
C ALA A 68 -3.77 -56.49 -37.43
N VAL A 69 -3.97 -55.43 -38.19
CA VAL A 69 -4.24 -55.46 -39.63
C VAL A 69 -3.03 -55.96 -40.43
N ALA A 70 -1.80 -55.68 -39.96
CA ALA A 70 -0.57 -56.18 -40.57
C ALA A 70 -0.49 -57.72 -40.65
N LYS A 71 -1.30 -58.44 -39.86
CA LYS A 71 -1.35 -59.91 -39.85
C LYS A 71 -2.23 -60.50 -40.97
N VAL A 72 -2.95 -59.67 -41.74
CA VAL A 72 -3.81 -60.12 -42.84
C VAL A 72 -2.95 -60.42 -44.08
N PRO A 73 -2.97 -61.66 -44.63
CA PRO A 73 -2.18 -62.00 -45.80
C PRO A 73 -2.61 -61.23 -47.06
N PHE A 74 -1.65 -60.96 -47.95
CA PHE A 74 -1.78 -60.25 -49.24
C PHE A 74 -2.12 -58.74 -49.20
N VAL A 75 -2.82 -58.24 -48.18
CA VAL A 75 -3.26 -56.81 -48.12
C VAL A 75 -2.86 -56.07 -46.84
N GLY A 76 -2.29 -56.76 -45.83
CA GLY A 76 -2.02 -56.15 -44.52
C GLY A 76 -1.15 -54.90 -44.53
N SER A 77 -0.18 -54.77 -45.45
CA SER A 77 0.71 -53.61 -45.55
C SER A 77 0.02 -52.35 -46.08
N GLU A 78 -0.87 -52.48 -47.07
CA GLU A 78 -1.60 -51.36 -47.64
C GLU A 78 -2.62 -50.81 -46.64
N VAL A 79 -3.29 -51.70 -45.91
CA VAL A 79 -4.31 -51.33 -44.92
C VAL A 79 -3.68 -50.82 -43.62
N ARG A 80 -2.44 -51.21 -43.28
CA ARG A 80 -1.68 -50.70 -42.11
C ARG A 80 -1.31 -49.21 -42.23
N THR A 81 -0.89 -48.77 -43.40
CA THR A 81 -0.37 -47.42 -43.65
C THR A 81 -1.27 -46.27 -43.13
N PRO A 82 -2.59 -46.26 -43.36
CA PRO A 82 -3.46 -45.20 -42.82
C PRO A 82 -3.54 -45.20 -41.28
N PHE A 83 -3.46 -46.37 -40.63
CA PHE A 83 -3.44 -46.44 -39.16
C PHE A 83 -2.12 -45.94 -38.58
N ASP A 84 -0.98 -46.30 -39.18
CA ASP A 84 0.34 -45.75 -38.77
C ASP A 84 0.37 -44.22 -38.92
N LYS A 85 -0.20 -43.67 -40.01
CA LYS A 85 -0.33 -42.21 -40.18
C LYS A 85 -1.22 -41.57 -39.13
N ALA A 86 -2.38 -42.17 -38.84
CA ALA A 86 -3.28 -41.69 -37.80
C ALA A 86 -2.63 -41.71 -36.41
N ALA A 87 -1.87 -42.76 -36.09
CA ALA A 87 -1.08 -42.85 -34.86
C ALA A 87 -0.04 -41.73 -34.76
N GLY A 88 0.67 -41.43 -35.86
CA GLY A 88 1.62 -40.32 -35.92
C GLY A 88 0.95 -38.97 -35.66
N THR A 89 -0.16 -38.67 -36.35
CA THR A 89 -0.92 -37.43 -36.14
C THR A 89 -1.44 -37.31 -34.70
N ALA A 90 -1.95 -38.40 -34.12
CA ALA A 90 -2.41 -38.41 -32.73
C ALA A 90 -1.25 -38.18 -31.74
N THR A 91 -0.05 -38.68 -32.06
CA THR A 91 1.18 -38.40 -31.27
C THR A 91 1.57 -36.93 -31.34
N ASP A 92 1.55 -36.31 -32.52
CA ASP A 92 1.84 -34.89 -32.70
C ASP A 92 0.82 -34.01 -31.96
N MET A 93 -0.46 -34.41 -31.97
CA MET A 93 -1.52 -33.75 -31.21
C MET A 93 -1.31 -33.88 -29.70
N ALA A 94 -0.85 -35.04 -29.22
CA ALA A 94 -0.51 -35.23 -27.82
C ALA A 94 0.63 -34.30 -27.38
N GLY A 95 1.71 -34.22 -28.18
CA GLY A 95 2.82 -33.29 -27.94
C GLY A 95 2.36 -31.83 -27.92
N SER A 96 1.52 -31.42 -28.86
CA SER A 96 0.93 -30.07 -28.87
C SER A 96 0.06 -29.80 -27.64
N GLY A 97 -0.70 -30.80 -27.17
CA GLY A 97 -1.47 -30.72 -25.94
C GLY A 97 -0.60 -30.52 -24.70
N HIS A 98 0.53 -31.22 -24.63
CA HIS A 98 1.52 -31.09 -23.57
C HIS A 98 2.11 -29.68 -23.49
N ASP A 99 2.53 -29.13 -24.63
CA ASP A 99 3.10 -27.79 -24.72
C ASP A 99 2.09 -26.71 -24.31
N LEU A 100 0.83 -26.86 -24.76
CA LEU A 100 -0.27 -26.00 -24.35
C LEU A 100 -0.54 -26.07 -22.85
N ALA A 101 -0.59 -27.26 -22.26
CA ALA A 101 -0.79 -27.44 -20.83
C ALA A 101 0.32 -26.74 -20.02
N THR A 102 1.57 -26.94 -20.43
CA THR A 102 2.74 -26.33 -19.78
C THR A 102 2.71 -24.80 -19.91
N GLY A 103 2.36 -24.28 -21.09
CA GLY A 103 2.21 -22.84 -21.33
C GLY A 103 1.12 -22.22 -20.46
N LEU A 104 -0.07 -22.84 -20.43
CA LEU A 104 -1.21 -22.38 -19.64
C LEU A 104 -0.91 -22.38 -18.14
N GLY A 105 -0.16 -23.37 -17.62
CA GLY A 105 0.27 -23.37 -16.22
C GLY A 105 1.16 -22.18 -15.87
N ARG A 106 2.10 -21.81 -16.76
CA ARG A 106 2.94 -20.60 -16.56
C ARG A 106 2.11 -19.31 -16.64
N PHE A 107 1.21 -19.21 -17.61
CA PHE A 107 0.32 -18.05 -17.73
C PHE A 107 -0.63 -17.94 -16.54
N ALA A 108 -1.10 -19.05 -15.97
CA ALA A 108 -1.94 -19.05 -14.78
C ALA A 108 -1.27 -18.34 -13.60
N VAL A 109 0.01 -18.64 -13.35
CA VAL A 109 0.78 -17.98 -12.29
C VAL A 109 0.96 -16.50 -12.61
N LEU A 110 1.40 -16.16 -13.82
CA LEU A 110 1.67 -14.79 -14.21
C LEU A 110 0.41 -13.91 -14.14
N LEU A 111 -0.70 -14.38 -14.68
CA LEU A 111 -1.97 -13.66 -14.67
C LEU A 111 -2.51 -13.49 -13.25
N GLY A 112 -2.46 -14.52 -12.42
CA GLY A 112 -2.87 -14.44 -11.02
C GLY A 112 -2.05 -13.39 -10.24
N VAL A 113 -0.73 -13.43 -10.38
CA VAL A 113 0.18 -12.47 -9.73
C VAL A 113 -0.05 -11.05 -10.23
N LEU A 114 -0.13 -10.82 -11.55
CA LEU A 114 -0.35 -9.48 -12.09
C LEU A 114 -1.71 -8.91 -11.69
N THR A 115 -2.75 -9.74 -11.70
CA THR A 115 -4.11 -9.34 -11.29
C THR A 115 -4.15 -8.88 -9.84
N ALA A 116 -3.39 -9.52 -8.94
CA ALA A 116 -3.29 -9.10 -7.55
C ALA A 116 -2.33 -7.91 -7.36
N ALA A 117 -1.12 -7.98 -7.92
CA ALA A 117 -0.05 -7.03 -7.65
C ALA A 117 -0.35 -5.64 -8.20
N LEU A 118 -0.90 -5.52 -9.41
CA LEU A 118 -1.17 -4.23 -10.04
C LEU A 118 -2.10 -3.32 -9.20
N PRO A 119 -3.31 -3.76 -8.80
CA PRO A 119 -4.18 -2.93 -7.97
C PRO A 119 -3.63 -2.69 -6.57
N ILE A 120 -2.84 -3.62 -6.01
CA ILE A 120 -2.18 -3.42 -4.71
C ILE A 120 -1.17 -2.27 -4.82
N VAL A 121 -0.26 -2.32 -5.79
CA VAL A 121 0.76 -1.28 -5.97
C VAL A 121 0.11 0.08 -6.23
N LEU A 122 -0.92 0.13 -7.08
CA LEU A 122 -1.64 1.36 -7.40
C LEU A 122 -2.34 1.98 -6.18
N ALA A 123 -2.79 1.17 -5.21
CA ALA A 123 -3.36 1.68 -3.96
C ALA A 123 -2.28 2.02 -2.91
N LEU A 124 -1.23 1.19 -2.83
CA LEU A 124 -0.19 1.30 -1.81
C LEU A 124 0.69 2.54 -2.01
N VAL A 125 1.05 2.85 -3.26
CA VAL A 125 1.91 4.02 -3.59
C VAL A 125 1.31 5.35 -3.10
N PRO A 126 0.08 5.75 -3.49
CA PRO A 126 -0.50 7.01 -3.02
C PRO A 126 -0.76 7.01 -1.51
N TRP A 127 -1.17 5.88 -0.93
CA TRP A 127 -1.30 5.76 0.52
C TRP A 127 0.04 5.98 1.24
N LEU A 128 1.13 5.39 0.72
CA LEU A 128 2.45 5.51 1.31
C LEU A 128 3.01 6.93 1.15
N LEU A 129 2.86 7.56 -0.01
CA LEU A 129 3.31 8.94 -0.25
C LEU A 129 2.58 9.94 0.66
N THR A 130 1.26 9.82 0.77
CA THR A 130 0.48 10.70 1.65
C THR A 130 0.83 10.49 3.12
N ARG A 131 1.10 9.24 3.54
CA ARG A 131 1.49 8.91 4.90
C ARG A 131 2.91 9.35 5.25
N LEU A 132 3.87 9.19 4.34
CA LEU A 132 5.24 9.69 4.53
C LEU A 132 5.26 11.22 4.62
N ARG A 133 4.56 11.91 3.72
CA ARG A 133 4.46 13.38 3.78
C ARG A 133 3.90 13.84 5.12
N TYR A 134 2.87 13.16 5.63
CA TYR A 134 2.34 13.45 6.95
C TYR A 134 3.36 13.21 8.07
N ALA A 135 4.03 12.05 8.08
CA ALA A 135 5.00 11.69 9.11
C ALA A 135 6.20 12.65 9.14
N VAL A 136 6.75 13.01 7.98
CA VAL A 136 7.87 13.95 7.85
C VAL A 136 7.47 15.34 8.35
N THR A 137 6.32 15.86 7.91
CA THR A 137 5.88 17.19 8.32
C THR A 137 5.54 17.26 9.81
N ALA A 138 4.84 16.25 10.34
CA ALA A 138 4.56 16.14 11.77
C ALA A 138 5.85 16.06 12.60
N GLY A 139 6.85 15.32 12.13
CA GLY A 139 8.17 15.22 12.77
C GLY A 139 8.93 16.55 12.81
N ARG A 140 8.90 17.33 11.71
CA ARG A 140 9.51 18.66 11.66
C ARG A 140 8.91 19.60 12.69
N LEU A 141 7.58 19.66 12.78
CA LEU A 141 6.86 20.53 13.72
C LEU A 141 7.06 20.10 15.18
N ALA A 142 7.09 18.79 15.45
CA ALA A 142 7.43 18.27 16.77
C ALA A 142 8.85 18.67 17.20
N ARG A 143 9.81 18.70 16.25
CA ARG A 143 11.18 19.15 16.52
C ARG A 143 11.27 20.67 16.75
N LEU A 144 10.58 21.48 15.96
CA LEU A 144 10.50 22.93 16.19
C LEU A 144 9.94 23.25 17.58
N ARG A 145 8.92 22.51 18.01
CA ARG A 145 8.34 22.66 19.35
C ARG A 145 9.35 22.43 20.47
N SER A 146 10.31 21.51 20.30
CA SER A 146 11.33 21.19 21.32
C SER A 146 12.49 22.17 21.38
N MET A 147 12.56 23.15 20.47
CA MET A 147 13.63 24.14 20.43
C MET A 147 13.33 25.33 21.35
N PRO A 148 14.35 25.93 22.00
CA PRO A 148 14.22 27.23 22.64
C PRO A 148 13.68 28.27 21.64
N GLY A 149 12.64 29.01 21.99
CA GLY A 149 11.96 29.94 21.07
C GLY A 149 11.07 29.28 20.01
N GLY A 150 10.86 27.96 20.07
CA GLY A 150 10.09 27.18 19.08
C GLY A 150 8.67 27.70 18.82
N ARG A 151 8.05 28.35 19.82
CA ARG A 151 6.73 28.98 19.68
C ARG A 151 6.72 30.12 18.65
N ARG A 152 7.74 30.99 18.67
CA ARG A 152 7.87 32.09 17.68
C ARG A 152 8.16 31.54 16.29
N LEU A 153 8.95 30.47 16.17
CA LEU A 153 9.20 29.81 14.88
C LEU A 153 7.93 29.17 14.31
N LEU A 154 7.07 28.59 15.16
CA LEU A 154 5.78 28.05 14.76
C LEU A 154 4.78 29.14 14.37
N ALA A 155 4.81 30.30 15.04
CA ALA A 155 4.02 31.46 14.66
C ALA A 155 4.47 32.04 13.31
N LEU A 156 5.78 32.13 13.07
CA LEU A 156 6.34 32.56 11.79
C LEU A 156 6.00 31.57 10.66
N GLU A 157 6.01 30.26 10.93
CA GLU A 157 5.55 29.26 9.96
C GLU A 157 4.09 29.51 9.59
N ALA A 158 3.21 29.75 10.58
CA ALA A 158 1.81 30.07 10.31
C ALA A 158 1.65 31.33 9.45
N LEU A 159 2.42 32.39 9.69
CA LEU A 159 2.38 33.61 8.87
C LEU A 159 2.78 33.38 7.41
N THR A 160 3.65 32.40 7.14
CA THR A 160 4.14 32.11 5.78
C THR A 160 3.32 31.05 5.05
N SER A 161 2.63 30.16 5.76
CA SER A 161 1.96 29.00 5.17
C SER A 161 0.43 29.01 5.34
N ALA A 162 -0.12 29.80 6.26
CA ALA A 162 -1.55 29.86 6.50
C ALA A 162 -2.29 30.66 5.41
N SER A 163 -3.52 30.23 5.11
CA SER A 163 -4.39 30.96 4.20
C SER A 163 -4.84 32.31 4.78
N PRO A 164 -5.10 33.35 3.96
CA PRO A 164 -5.56 34.66 4.44
C PRO A 164 -6.81 34.60 5.32
N ARG A 165 -7.76 33.70 5.00
CA ARG A 165 -8.97 33.48 5.82
C ARG A 165 -8.67 32.95 7.22
N ALA A 166 -7.62 32.15 7.37
CA ALA A 166 -7.25 31.56 8.65
C ALA A 166 -6.52 32.58 9.54
N LEU A 167 -5.74 33.48 8.94
CA LEU A 167 -5.11 34.60 9.64
C LEU A 167 -6.16 35.62 10.10
N ALA A 168 -7.08 36.02 9.22
CA ALA A 168 -8.18 36.94 9.56
C ALA A 168 -9.13 36.41 10.64
N ALA A 169 -9.14 35.10 10.90
CA ALA A 169 -9.95 34.52 11.98
C ALA A 169 -9.28 34.64 13.37
N ILE A 170 -7.99 35.01 13.43
CA ILE A 170 -7.24 35.21 14.67
C ILE A 170 -7.42 36.65 15.16
N ASP A 171 -7.17 37.61 14.27
CA ASP A 171 -7.25 39.04 14.52
C ASP A 171 -7.51 39.78 13.19
N ASP A 172 -8.16 40.94 13.25
CA ASP A 172 -8.40 41.79 12.08
C ASP A 172 -7.09 42.42 11.55
N ASP A 173 -6.07 42.60 12.41
CA ASP A 173 -4.73 43.11 12.07
C ASP A 173 -3.61 42.26 12.70
N VAL A 174 -3.54 40.99 12.26
CA VAL A 174 -2.48 40.03 12.66
C VAL A 174 -1.06 40.57 12.44
N ALA A 175 -0.86 41.41 11.43
CA ALA A 175 0.46 41.95 11.10
C ALA A 175 0.96 42.91 12.18
N ARG A 176 0.09 43.80 12.67
CA ARG A 176 0.39 44.69 13.79
C ARG A 176 0.59 43.91 15.09
N ALA A 177 -0.31 42.97 15.40
CA ALA A 177 -0.20 42.17 16.62
C ALA A 177 1.12 41.36 16.68
N TRP A 178 1.63 40.91 15.53
CA TRP A 178 2.95 40.28 15.44
C TRP A 178 4.11 41.26 15.61
N GLN A 179 4.01 42.48 15.05
CA GLN A 179 5.04 43.51 15.20
C GLN A 179 5.17 44.01 16.64
N ASP A 180 4.06 44.06 17.37
CA ASP A 180 4.01 44.51 18.78
C ASP A 180 4.45 43.40 19.77
N ASP A 181 4.91 42.25 19.26
CA ASP A 181 5.30 41.05 20.01
C ASP A 181 4.22 40.56 20.99
N ASP A 182 2.94 40.67 20.60
CA ASP A 182 1.82 40.25 21.43
C ASP A 182 1.92 38.74 21.76
N PRO A 183 2.03 38.37 23.05
CA PRO A 183 2.13 36.98 23.46
C PRO A 183 0.87 36.16 23.14
N GLU A 184 -0.32 36.79 23.07
CA GLU A 184 -1.57 36.10 22.74
C GLU A 184 -1.66 35.78 21.24
N ALA A 185 -1.40 36.77 20.37
CA ALA A 185 -1.32 36.55 18.92
C ALA A 185 -0.26 35.50 18.56
N THR A 186 0.92 35.55 19.18
CA THR A 186 1.98 34.55 18.98
C THR A 186 1.54 33.15 19.37
N ARG A 187 0.78 32.99 20.46
CA ARG A 187 0.24 31.69 20.88
C ARG A 187 -0.81 31.18 19.88
N LYS A 188 -1.76 32.03 19.47
CA LYS A 188 -2.81 31.67 18.49
C LYS A 188 -2.23 31.28 17.13
N LEU A 189 -1.20 31.99 16.66
CA LEU A 189 -0.49 31.65 15.42
C LEU A 189 0.25 30.31 15.52
N ALA A 190 0.95 30.07 16.64
CA ALA A 190 1.60 28.78 16.89
C ALA A 190 0.60 27.61 16.99
N ASP A 191 -0.59 27.87 17.54
CA ASP A 191 -1.66 26.87 17.58
C ASP A 191 -2.28 26.63 16.20
N LEU A 192 -2.36 27.66 15.35
CA LEU A 192 -2.84 27.55 13.98
C LEU A 192 -1.91 26.68 13.11
N SER A 193 -0.59 26.87 13.21
CA SER A 193 0.37 25.99 12.51
C SER A 193 0.20 24.55 12.96
N LEU A 194 0.20 24.30 14.28
CA LEU A 194 0.00 22.96 14.82
C LEU A 194 -1.37 22.37 14.43
N ALA A 195 -2.42 23.18 14.37
CA ALA A 195 -3.76 22.77 13.96
C ALA A 195 -3.85 22.29 12.51
N THR A 196 -3.18 23.01 11.61
CA THR A 196 -3.10 22.67 10.18
C THR A 196 -2.56 21.25 9.98
N TYR A 197 -1.61 20.83 10.81
CA TYR A 197 -0.98 19.51 10.75
C TYR A 197 -1.51 18.49 11.78
N GLY A 198 -2.55 18.84 12.54
CA GLY A 198 -3.22 17.92 13.46
C GLY A 198 -2.54 17.72 14.81
N LEU A 199 -1.57 18.58 15.18
CA LEU A 199 -0.85 18.57 16.45
C LEU A 199 -1.50 19.56 17.46
N ARG A 200 -1.35 19.31 18.77
CA ARG A 200 -1.75 20.23 19.86
C ARG A 200 -0.50 20.73 20.59
N LEU A 201 -0.46 22.02 20.94
CA LEU A 201 0.46 22.52 21.95
C LEU A 201 0.03 21.91 23.30
N ARG A 202 0.99 21.42 24.10
CA ARG A 202 0.76 21.05 25.50
C ARG A 202 1.36 22.21 26.28
N ASP A 203 0.57 22.85 27.13
CA ASP A 203 0.88 24.14 27.77
C ASP A 203 1.97 24.08 28.86
N ASP A 204 2.65 22.96 29.01
CA ASP A 204 3.44 22.57 30.19
C ASP A 204 4.78 23.31 30.39
N VAL A 205 5.16 24.27 29.53
CA VAL A 205 6.48 24.93 29.63
C VAL A 205 6.38 26.32 30.28
N LEU A 206 5.18 26.87 30.46
CA LEU A 206 5.03 28.16 31.15
C LEU A 206 4.84 28.01 32.67
N GLU A 207 4.55 26.82 33.17
CA GLU A 207 4.33 26.61 34.61
C GLU A 207 5.61 26.25 35.38
N ASN A 208 6.63 25.70 34.71
CA ASN A 208 7.92 25.38 35.35
C ASN A 208 8.94 26.53 35.28
N GLY A 209 8.87 27.41 34.28
CA GLY A 209 9.79 28.56 34.18
C GLY A 209 9.47 29.68 35.18
N VAL A 210 8.19 29.89 35.50
CA VAL A 210 7.76 30.89 36.49
C VAL A 210 7.99 30.40 37.92
N ARG A 211 7.87 29.09 38.18
CA ARG A 211 8.13 28.52 39.53
C ARG A 211 9.61 28.48 39.90
N GLU A 212 10.55 28.45 38.96
CA GLU A 212 11.97 28.53 39.29
C GLU A 212 12.43 29.96 39.64
N GLU A 213 11.83 31.00 39.04
CA GLU A 213 12.13 32.40 39.40
C GLU A 213 11.50 32.80 40.75
N ASP A 214 10.26 32.38 41.04
CA ASP A 214 9.59 32.67 42.33
C ASP A 214 10.22 31.93 43.53
N VAL A 215 10.96 30.84 43.31
CA VAL A 215 11.66 30.11 44.39
C VAL A 215 13.02 30.71 44.73
N LEU A 216 13.62 31.48 43.81
CA LEU A 216 14.93 32.10 44.03
C LEU A 216 14.86 33.53 44.59
N ASP A 217 13.71 34.20 44.48
CA ASP A 217 13.52 35.58 45.00
C ASP A 217 12.93 35.60 46.44
N GLY A 218 12.39 34.47 46.94
CA GLY A 218 11.79 34.37 48.28
C GLY A 218 12.76 34.08 49.44
N GLY A 219 14.07 34.02 49.19
CA GLY A 219 15.07 33.54 50.17
C GLY A 219 15.93 34.59 50.86
N ALA A 220 15.73 35.88 50.58
CA ALA A 220 16.65 36.94 51.01
C ALA A 220 15.94 38.11 51.72
N THR A 221 15.21 37.84 52.80
CA THR A 221 14.93 38.83 53.86
C THR A 221 14.67 38.07 55.16
N ASP A 222 15.11 38.66 56.28
CA ASP A 222 14.97 38.17 57.67
C ASP A 222 16.20 37.45 58.26
N ALA A 223 17.31 38.19 58.36
CA ALA A 223 18.33 37.96 59.40
C ALA A 223 19.10 39.26 59.72
N GLU A 224 18.40 40.34 60.07
CA GLU A 224 18.97 41.46 60.83
C GLU A 224 17.92 42.00 61.82
N GLU A 225 17.96 41.49 63.05
CA GLU A 225 17.94 42.25 64.32
C GLU A 225 18.07 41.30 65.53
#